data_AF-A0A536T3S4-F1
#
_entry.id   AF-A0A536T3S4-F1
#
_cell.length_a   1.000
_cell.length_b   1.000
_cell.length_c   1.000
_cell.angle_alpha   90.00
_cell.angle_beta   90.00
_cell.angle_gamma   90.00
#
_symmetry.space_group_name_H-M   'P 1'
#
loop_
_entity.id
_entity.type
_entity.pdbx_description
1 polymer ?
#
loop_
_entity_poly.entity_id
_entity_poly.type
_entity_poly.pdbx_seq_one_letter_code
_entity_poly.pdbx_strand_id
1 'polypeptide(L)'
;MTVDTIVPPATDPEAFEARPGDLDKVRHADLLVRVGLGYDYWLDTLVNRVGDRRLMRGGAAYLDASVGIPLLEIRGQSAVNEGGHAHGVANPHYWLDPDNAIIVTAAVAEALIRLAPAQRDRIRANRERFLSELASRRQRWTELLAPFAGVKL
;
A
#
# COMPACT_ATOMS: atom_id res chain seq x y z
N MET A 1 -0.69 -19.63 2.76
CA MET A 1 -0.57 -18.16 2.73
C MET A 1 -1.97 -17.61 2.72
N THR A 2 -2.35 -16.95 3.81
CA THR A 2 -3.60 -16.22 3.97
C THR A 2 -3.31 -14.73 3.90
N VAL A 3 -4.33 -13.93 3.59
CA VAL A 3 -4.23 -12.46 3.58
C VAL A 3 -5.42 -11.95 4.39
N ASP A 4 -5.13 -11.20 5.44
CA ASP A 4 -6.13 -10.57 6.30
C ASP A 4 -6.07 -9.06 6.12
N THR A 5 -7.22 -8.41 6.04
CA THR A 5 -7.32 -6.95 6.04
C THR A 5 -7.62 -6.46 7.44
N ILE A 6 -6.88 -5.43 7.89
CA ILE A 6 -7.11 -4.83 9.20
C ILE A 6 -8.41 -4.01 9.16
N VAL A 7 -8.49 -3.08 8.20
CA VAL A 7 -9.69 -2.29 7.94
C VAL A 7 -10.78 -3.19 7.37
N PRO A 8 -11.98 -3.24 7.98
CA PRO A 8 -13.10 -4.00 7.46
C PRO A 8 -13.57 -3.50 6.08
N PRO A 9 -14.17 -4.36 5.25
CA PRO A 9 -14.83 -3.93 4.02
C PRO A 9 -15.86 -2.83 4.30
N ALA A 10 -16.08 -1.94 3.33
CA ALA A 10 -17.01 -0.81 3.39
C ALA A 10 -16.72 0.23 4.49
N THR A 11 -15.54 0.19 5.12
CA THR A 11 -15.05 1.26 6.01
C THR A 11 -14.09 2.15 5.25
N ASP A 12 -14.13 3.46 5.52
CA ASP A 12 -13.11 4.39 5.03
C ASP A 12 -11.78 4.13 5.78
N PRO A 13 -10.72 3.68 5.08
CA PRO A 13 -9.42 3.43 5.71
C PRO A 13 -8.71 4.70 6.19
N GLU A 14 -9.02 5.88 5.66
CA GLU A 14 -8.41 7.15 6.10
C GLU A 14 -9.01 7.64 7.43
N ALA A 15 -10.30 7.37 7.63
CA ALA A 15 -11.00 7.65 8.88
C ALA A 15 -10.95 6.48 9.88
N PHE A 16 -10.25 5.40 9.56
CA PHE A 16 -10.22 4.22 10.40
C PHE A 16 -9.47 4.47 11.71
N GLU A 17 -10.11 4.11 12.82
CA GLU A 17 -9.50 4.13 14.14
C GLU A 17 -9.20 2.70 14.61
N ALA A 18 -7.93 2.46 14.90
CA ALA A 18 -7.46 1.19 15.44
C ALA A 18 -8.07 0.89 16.82
N ARG A 19 -8.65 -0.30 16.99
CA ARG A 19 -9.23 -0.75 18.27
C ARG A 19 -8.40 -1.87 18.88
N PRO A 20 -8.51 -2.12 20.20
CA PRO A 20 -7.79 -3.22 20.84
C PRO A 20 -8.00 -4.59 20.18
N GLY A 21 -9.19 -4.86 19.65
CA GLY A 21 -9.49 -6.12 18.95
C GLY A 21 -8.75 -6.31 17.63
N ASP A 22 -8.22 -5.23 17.03
CA ASP A 22 -7.46 -5.31 15.77
C ASP A 22 -6.00 -5.74 16.01
N LEU A 23 -5.53 -5.74 17.27
CA LEU A 23 -4.17 -6.13 17.65
C LEU A 23 -3.85 -7.58 17.28
N ASP A 24 -4.82 -8.48 17.37
CA ASP A 24 -4.57 -9.90 17.12
C ASP A 24 -4.28 -10.19 15.64
N LYS A 25 -4.81 -9.38 14.72
CA LYS A 25 -4.47 -9.46 13.29
C LYS A 25 -3.02 -9.09 13.03
N VAL A 26 -2.47 -8.13 13.77
CA VAL A 26 -1.08 -7.68 13.62
C VAL A 26 -0.13 -8.62 14.37
N ARG A 27 -0.48 -9.08 15.57
CA ARG A 27 0.36 -9.91 16.43
C ARG A 27 0.82 -11.21 15.78
N HIS A 28 -0.03 -11.81 14.95
CA HIS A 28 0.25 -13.10 14.31
C HIS A 28 0.74 -12.96 12.85
N ALA A 29 0.96 -11.74 12.37
CA ALA A 29 1.36 -11.51 10.99
C ALA A 29 2.82 -11.96 10.76
N ASP A 30 3.02 -12.77 9.72
CA ASP A 30 4.36 -13.09 9.19
C ASP A 30 4.94 -11.94 8.35
N LEU A 31 4.06 -11.10 7.80
CA LEU A 31 4.38 -9.89 7.03
C LEU A 31 3.29 -8.85 7.28
N LEU A 32 3.71 -7.65 7.68
CA LEU A 32 2.85 -6.48 7.71
C LEU A 32 3.11 -5.63 6.47
N VAL A 33 2.09 -5.43 5.64
CA VAL A 33 2.14 -4.56 4.47
C VAL A 33 1.29 -3.34 4.76
N ARG A 34 1.86 -2.15 4.56
CA ARG A 34 1.17 -0.88 4.68
C ARG A 34 1.21 -0.12 3.36
N VAL A 35 0.26 0.78 3.18
CA VAL A 35 0.21 1.76 2.09
C VAL A 35 1.32 2.80 2.25
N GLY A 36 1.51 3.37 3.45
CA GLY A 36 2.55 4.37 3.69
C GLY A 36 2.13 5.80 3.35
N LEU A 37 3.10 6.72 3.29
CA LEU A 37 2.90 8.17 3.11
C LEU A 37 1.87 8.83 4.04
N GLY A 38 1.66 8.23 5.22
CA GLY A 38 0.70 8.72 6.22
C GLY A 38 -0.74 8.23 6.04
N TYR A 39 -1.05 7.48 4.97
CA TYR A 39 -2.41 6.98 4.70
C TYR A 39 -2.98 6.14 5.85
N ASP A 40 -2.15 5.27 6.40
CA ASP A 40 -2.50 4.32 7.45
C ASP A 40 -1.76 4.63 8.75
N TYR A 41 -1.75 5.90 9.17
CA TYR A 41 -1.07 6.35 10.40
C TYR A 41 -1.55 5.61 11.65
N TRP A 42 -2.82 5.21 11.70
CA TRP A 42 -3.42 4.42 12.78
C TRP A 42 -2.69 3.09 13.02
N LEU A 43 -2.02 2.54 12.01
CA LEU A 43 -1.27 1.29 12.10
C LEU A 43 -0.12 1.39 13.09
N ASP A 44 0.48 2.57 13.23
CA ASP A 44 1.60 2.79 14.16
C ASP A 44 1.18 2.51 15.60
N THR A 45 -0.08 2.83 15.96
CA THR A 45 -0.62 2.52 17.29
C THR A 45 -0.72 1.01 17.54
N LEU A 46 -1.16 0.24 16.54
CA LEU A 46 -1.25 -1.22 16.66
C LEU A 46 0.14 -1.84 16.78
N VAL A 47 1.05 -1.47 15.88
CA VAL A 47 2.42 -2.00 15.84
C VAL A 47 3.18 -1.68 17.13
N ASN A 48 3.08 -0.45 17.64
CA ASN A 48 3.73 -0.05 18.89
C ASN A 48 3.18 -0.82 20.10
N ARG A 49 1.87 -1.09 20.14
CA ARG A 49 1.25 -1.89 21.20
C ARG A 49 1.61 -3.37 21.12
N VAL A 50 1.74 -3.93 19.92
CA VAL A 50 2.22 -5.31 19.72
C VAL A 50 3.69 -5.43 20.14
N GLY A 51 4.53 -4.44 19.84
CA GLY A 51 5.92 -4.39 20.30
C GLY A 51 6.87 -5.39 19.64
N ASP A 52 6.42 -6.08 18.58
CA ASP A 52 7.28 -6.98 17.81
C ASP A 52 8.17 -6.18 16.84
N ARG A 53 9.46 -6.14 17.14
CA ARG A 53 10.47 -5.43 16.34
C ARG A 53 10.52 -5.85 14.88
N ARG A 54 10.09 -7.07 14.53
CA ARG A 54 10.03 -7.55 13.14
C ARG A 54 8.97 -6.78 12.33
N LEU A 55 7.88 -6.38 12.98
CA LEU A 55 6.73 -5.69 12.39
C LEU A 55 6.80 -4.17 12.55
N MET A 56 7.84 -3.63 13.16
CA MET A 56 8.08 -2.18 13.26
C MET A 56 8.76 -1.65 11.99
N ARG A 57 8.71 -0.33 11.77
CA ARG A 57 9.40 0.35 10.66
C ARG A 57 10.87 -0.11 10.58
N GLY A 58 11.28 -0.59 9.40
CA GLY A 58 12.62 -1.11 9.14
C GLY A 58 12.85 -2.56 9.60
N GLY A 59 11.86 -3.19 10.24
CA GLY A 59 11.90 -4.59 10.63
C GLY A 59 11.80 -5.54 9.44
N ALA A 60 12.28 -6.78 9.62
CA ALA A 60 12.37 -7.77 8.55
C ALA A 60 11.00 -8.24 7.99
N ALA A 61 9.93 -8.06 8.75
CA ALA A 61 8.55 -8.42 8.40
C ALA A 61 7.66 -7.18 8.21
N TYR A 62 8.25 -6.01 7.97
CA TYR A 62 7.54 -4.77 7.71
C TYR A 62 7.81 -4.31 6.27
N LEU A 63 6.73 -4.04 5.53
CA LEU A 63 6.78 -3.55 4.16
C LEU A 63 5.96 -2.27 4.03
N ASP A 64 6.63 -1.19 3.64
CA ASP A 64 6.00 0.05 3.21
C ASP A 64 5.93 0.08 1.69
N ALA A 65 4.72 -0.06 1.14
CA ALA A 65 4.49 -0.16 -0.31
C ALA A 65 4.75 1.16 -1.06
N SER A 66 4.92 2.28 -0.34
CA SER A 66 5.24 3.57 -0.95
C SER A 66 6.73 3.75 -1.25
N VAL A 67 7.59 2.87 -0.73
CA VAL A 67 9.04 2.97 -0.94
C VAL A 67 9.39 2.74 -2.41
N GLY A 68 10.13 3.67 -2.99
CA GLY A 68 10.57 3.64 -4.38
C GLY A 68 9.58 4.22 -5.38
N ILE A 69 8.40 4.68 -4.93
CA ILE A 69 7.41 5.34 -5.77
C ILE A 69 7.88 6.75 -6.13
N PRO A 70 7.81 7.17 -7.41
CA PRO A 70 8.00 8.56 -7.79
C PRO A 70 6.81 9.39 -7.28
N LEU A 71 7.04 10.18 -6.24
CA LEU A 71 5.98 10.92 -5.57
C LEU A 71 5.58 12.15 -6.36
N LEU A 72 4.27 12.36 -6.51
CA LEU A 72 3.71 13.62 -6.97
C LEU A 72 3.75 14.62 -5.81
N GLU A 73 4.40 15.76 -6.02
CA GLU A 73 4.35 16.86 -5.06
C GLU A 73 2.91 17.39 -4.97
N ILE A 74 2.47 17.66 -3.73
CA ILE A 74 1.21 18.35 -3.49
C ILE A 74 1.44 19.82 -3.86
N ARG A 75 1.03 20.21 -5.08
CA ARG A 75 1.04 21.62 -5.49
C ARG A 75 0.02 22.41 -4.66
N GLY A 76 0.53 23.14 -3.67
CA GLY A 76 -0.25 24.13 -2.92
C GLY A 76 -0.89 23.60 -1.64
N GLN A 77 -0.06 23.20 -0.67
CA GLN A 77 -0.32 23.33 0.78
C GLN A 77 0.89 22.78 1.58
N SER A 78 1.94 23.61 1.71
CA SER A 78 2.65 23.64 3.00
C SER A 78 1.73 24.38 3.97
N ALA A 79 0.69 23.72 4.45
CA ALA A 79 -0.22 24.25 5.44
C ALA A 79 -0.31 23.24 6.57
N VAL A 80 0.32 23.60 7.67
CA VAL A 80 0.05 23.03 8.99
C VAL A 80 -1.43 23.34 9.24
N ASN A 81 -2.32 22.37 9.00
CA ASN A 81 -3.72 22.51 9.37
C ASN A 81 -3.81 22.29 10.88
N GLU A 82 -4.34 23.29 11.60
CA GLU A 82 -4.63 23.26 13.04
C GLU A 82 -5.79 22.31 13.41
N GLY A 83 -5.84 21.12 12.79
CA GLY A 83 -6.99 20.21 12.84
C GLY A 83 -6.67 18.72 13.00
N GLY A 84 -5.43 18.35 13.33
CA GLY A 84 -5.13 16.98 13.78
C GLY A 84 -5.04 15.90 12.69
N HIS A 85 -5.00 16.26 11.40
CA HIS A 85 -4.67 15.32 10.32
C HIS A 85 -3.22 15.52 9.89
N ALA A 86 -2.36 14.55 10.19
CA ALA A 86 -0.97 14.54 9.73
C ALA A 86 -0.95 14.20 8.24
N HIS A 87 -1.01 15.21 7.36
CA HIS A 87 -0.73 14.99 5.95
C HIS A 87 0.73 14.60 5.79
N GLY A 88 0.97 13.44 5.19
CA GLY A 88 2.31 13.06 4.75
C GLY A 88 2.89 14.07 3.76
N VAL A 89 4.20 14.00 3.54
CA VAL A 89 4.96 14.93 2.68
C VAL A 89 4.53 14.85 1.19
N ALA A 90 3.68 13.89 0.81
CA ALA A 90 3.20 13.67 -0.56
C ALA A 90 1.79 13.04 -0.59
N ASN A 91 1.16 13.05 -1.77
CA ASN A 91 -0.14 12.40 -1.97
C ASN A 91 -0.01 10.88 -1.78
N PRO A 92 -0.75 10.27 -0.81
CA PRO A 92 -0.62 8.85 -0.53
C PRO A 92 -1.22 7.95 -1.62
N HIS A 93 -2.09 8.45 -2.50
CA HIS A 93 -2.88 7.66 -3.45
C HIS A 93 -2.11 7.14 -4.67
N TYR A 94 -0.82 6.90 -4.51
CA TYR A 94 0.06 6.50 -5.61
C TYR A 94 -0.34 5.18 -6.26
N TRP A 95 -1.01 4.28 -5.53
CA TRP A 95 -1.42 2.97 -6.05
C TRP A 95 -2.58 3.06 -7.06
N LEU A 96 -3.21 4.22 -7.18
CA LEU A 96 -4.24 4.49 -8.19
C LEU A 96 -3.63 4.75 -9.58
N ASP A 97 -2.34 5.10 -9.65
CA ASP A 97 -1.60 5.08 -10.91
C ASP A 97 -1.21 3.61 -11.22
N PRO A 98 -1.73 3.02 -12.31
CA PRO A 98 -1.44 1.63 -12.65
C PRO A 98 0.04 1.38 -12.98
N ASP A 99 0.83 2.40 -13.34
CA ASP A 99 2.26 2.22 -13.60
C ASP A 99 3.04 1.93 -12.31
N ASN A 100 2.58 2.48 -11.18
CA ASN A 100 3.15 2.22 -9.86
C ASN A 100 2.97 0.76 -9.40
N ALA A 101 2.03 0.02 -9.99
CA ALA A 101 1.82 -1.39 -9.66
C ALA A 101 3.07 -2.25 -9.95
N ILE A 102 3.93 -1.84 -10.89
CA ILE A 102 5.20 -2.54 -11.18
C ILE A 102 6.11 -2.53 -9.95
N ILE A 103 6.22 -1.38 -9.29
CA ILE A 103 7.08 -1.13 -8.12
C ILE A 103 6.46 -1.80 -6.89
N VAL A 104 5.18 -1.54 -6.62
CA VAL A 104 4.46 -2.10 -5.46
C VAL A 104 4.50 -3.62 -5.48
N THR A 105 4.18 -4.24 -6.61
CA THR A 105 4.16 -5.71 -6.71
C THR A 105 5.55 -6.32 -6.66
N ALA A 106 6.60 -5.61 -7.11
CA ALA A 106 7.97 -6.08 -6.95
C ALA A 106 8.33 -6.20 -5.47
N ALA A 107 8.08 -5.13 -4.70
CA ALA A 107 8.39 -5.07 -3.28
C ALA A 107 7.61 -6.13 -2.47
N VAL A 108 6.32 -6.30 -2.77
CA VAL A 108 5.49 -7.35 -2.16
C VAL A 108 5.99 -8.74 -2.54
N ALA A 109 6.27 -9.00 -3.82
CA ALA A 109 6.77 -10.29 -4.27
C ALA A 109 8.10 -10.66 -3.61
N GLU A 110 9.04 -9.71 -3.51
CA GLU A 110 10.32 -9.94 -2.83
C GLU A 110 10.15 -10.24 -1.35
N ALA A 111 9.30 -9.51 -0.64
CA ALA A 111 9.01 -9.78 0.76
C ALA A 111 8.42 -11.19 0.96
N LEU A 112 7.45 -11.57 0.12
CA LEU A 112 6.85 -12.90 0.17
C LEU A 112 7.85 -14.01 -0.18
N ILE A 113 8.75 -13.80 -1.15
CA ILE A 113 9.78 -14.77 -1.52
C ILE A 113 10.80 -14.95 -0.41
N ARG A 114 11.16 -13.89 0.33
CA ARG A 114 12.04 -14.00 1.50
C ARG A 114 11.41 -14.88 2.59
N LEU A 115 10.12 -14.73 2.83
CA LEU A 115 9.38 -15.50 3.85
C LEU A 115 9.04 -16.92 3.41
N ALA A 116 8.81 -17.15 2.12
CA ALA A 116 8.45 -18.44 1.56
C ALA A 116 9.28 -18.78 0.29
N PRO A 117 10.59 -19.08 0.42
CA PRO A 117 11.46 -19.32 -0.74
C PRO A 117 10.99 -20.47 -1.64
N ALA A 118 10.37 -21.51 -1.06
CA ALA A 118 9.80 -22.63 -1.80
C ALA A 118 8.63 -22.24 -2.71
N GLN A 119 8.02 -21.06 -2.52
CA GLN A 119 6.91 -20.54 -3.32
C GLN A 119 7.36 -19.54 -4.39
N ARG A 120 8.67 -19.37 -4.58
CA ARG A 120 9.26 -18.34 -5.44
C ARG A 120 8.66 -18.29 -6.83
N ASP A 121 8.65 -19.42 -7.53
CA ASP A 121 8.21 -19.46 -8.92
C ASP A 121 6.72 -19.17 -9.04
N ARG A 122 5.92 -19.65 -8.08
CA ARG A 122 4.48 -19.33 -8.00
C ARG A 122 4.24 -17.84 -7.77
N ILE A 123 4.99 -17.20 -6.87
CA ILE A 123 4.86 -15.76 -6.59
C ILE A 123 5.24 -14.94 -7.83
N ARG A 124 6.34 -15.30 -8.50
CA ARG A 124 6.78 -14.63 -9.75
C ARG A 124 5.75 -14.77 -10.86
N ALA A 125 5.27 -15.99 -11.11
CA ALA A 125 4.24 -16.24 -12.12
C ALA A 125 2.93 -15.49 -11.83
N ASN A 126 2.53 -15.39 -10.55
CA ASN A 126 1.35 -14.60 -10.16
C ASN A 126 1.54 -13.11 -10.43
N ARG A 127 2.72 -12.55 -10.12
CA ARG A 127 3.05 -11.14 -10.42
C ARG A 127 3.04 -10.88 -11.92
N GLU A 128 3.67 -11.75 -12.71
CA GLU A 128 3.70 -11.63 -14.18
C GLU A 128 2.29 -11.67 -14.77
N ARG A 129 1.44 -12.61 -14.32
CA ARG A 129 0.03 -12.68 -14.73
C ARG A 129 -0.71 -11.39 -14.40
N PHE A 130 -0.58 -10.89 -13.17
CA PHE A 130 -1.21 -9.64 -12.75
C PHE A 130 -0.76 -8.45 -13.62
N LEU A 131 0.54 -8.31 -13.89
CA LEU A 131 1.06 -7.21 -14.72
C LEU A 131 0.61 -7.33 -16.18
N SER A 132 0.50 -8.53 -16.73
CA SER A 132 -0.04 -8.77 -18.07
C SER A 132 -1.51 -8.35 -18.14
N GLU A 133 -2.34 -8.76 -17.17
CA GLU A 133 -3.74 -8.37 -17.10
C GLU A 133 -3.91 -6.86 -16.94
N LEU A 134 -3.08 -6.23 -16.11
CA LEU A 134 -3.08 -4.79 -15.92
C LEU A 134 -2.68 -4.04 -17.20
N ALA A 135 -1.69 -4.54 -17.95
CA ALA A 135 -1.30 -3.96 -19.22
C ALA A 135 -2.45 -3.99 -20.25
N SER A 136 -3.16 -5.12 -20.37
CA SER A 136 -4.33 -5.22 -21.24
C SER A 136 -5.46 -4.27 -20.82
N ARG A 137 -5.70 -4.12 -19.50
CA ARG A 137 -6.70 -3.18 -18.98
C ARG A 137 -6.30 -1.73 -19.22
N ARG A 138 -5.03 -1.37 -19.00
CA ARG A 138 -4.51 -0.03 -19.30
C ARG A 138 -4.70 0.33 -20.76
N GLN A 139 -4.34 -0.56 -21.68
CA GLN A 139 -4.55 -0.31 -23.12
C GLN A 139 -6.03 0.01 -23.39
N ARG A 140 -6.95 -0.80 -22.88
CA ARG A 140 -8.39 -0.55 -23.00
C ARG A 140 -8.81 0.79 -22.40
N TRP A 141 -8.31 1.16 -21.22
CA TRP A 141 -8.63 2.44 -20.59
C TRP A 141 -8.09 3.61 -21.40
N THR A 142 -6.87 3.52 -21.95
CA THR A 142 -6.30 4.53 -22.84
C THR A 142 -7.17 4.74 -24.07
N GLU A 143 -7.63 3.66 -24.71
CA GLU A 143 -8.53 3.74 -25.88
C GLU A 143 -9.87 4.39 -25.51
N LEU A 144 -10.46 4.00 -24.37
CA LEU A 144 -11.74 4.57 -23.89
C LEU A 144 -11.65 6.05 -23.52
N LEU A 145 -10.51 6.48 -22.98
CA LEU A 145 -10.29 7.84 -22.51
C LEU A 145 -9.73 8.76 -23.60
N ALA A 146 -9.27 8.24 -24.73
CA ALA A 146 -8.71 9.02 -25.84
C ALA A 146 -9.59 10.20 -26.31
N PRO A 147 -10.94 10.08 -26.40
CA PRO A 147 -11.80 11.21 -26.78
C PRO A 147 -11.80 12.38 -25.78
N PHE A 148 -11.36 12.14 -24.54
CA PHE A 148 -11.34 13.13 -23.46
C PHE A 148 -9.93 13.73 -23.24
N ALA A 149 -8.97 13.42 -24.11
CA ALA A 149 -7.62 13.95 -23.99
C ALA A 149 -7.61 15.49 -23.98
N GLY A 150 -6.98 16.09 -22.97
CA GLY A 150 -6.86 17.55 -22.82
C GLY A 150 -8.09 18.24 -22.20
N VAL A 151 -9.15 17.49 -21.87
CA VAL A 151 -10.28 18.03 -21.10
C VAL A 151 -9.80 18.32 -19.67
N LYS A 152 -10.10 19.52 -19.17
CA LYS A 152 -9.93 19.84 -17.75
C LYS A 152 -11.11 19.25 -16.97
N LEU A 153 -10.80 18.39 -16.01
CA LEU A 153 -11.73 17.94 -14.97
C LEU A 153 -11.89 19.03 -13.89
#